data_AF-A0A9J6EZQ3-F1
#
_entry.id   AF-A0A9J6EZQ3-F1
#
_cell.length_a   1.000
_cell.length_b   1.000
_cell.length_c   1.000
_cell.angle_alpha   90.00
_cell.angle_beta   90.00
_cell.angle_gamma   90.00
#
_symmetry.space_group_name_H-M   'P 1'
#
loop_
_entity.id
_entity.type
_entity.pdbx_description
1 polymer ?
#
loop_
_entity_poly.entity_id
_entity_poly.type
_entity_poly.pdbx_seq_one_letter_code
_entity_poly.pdbx_strand_id
1 'polypeptide(L)'
;MGLAKLSRNHGERGQEHSSVATTTSVRPRKTSKRDTRRGGYVLKGFEIPILKTRRPISFVRRLSKSRVCVLCRAVPSRVIELSCKHVACYGCLSLTFRRDKDKRGNDVCPKDCVPLVGENVNVVDNTQHLFGKMVFCINAPFGCPHQCTLQDLDAHISECFFEPFPCTFCENDIPVCEYQQHLRQCPQRRPLLDSDRGDAAGPSCQKRRVA
;
A
#
# COMPACT_ATOMS: atom_id res chain seq x y z
N MET A 1 20.33 78.16 23.67
CA MET A 1 19.86 77.21 24.72
C MET A 1 19.57 75.90 24.01
N GLY A 2 20.16 74.74 24.27
CA GLY A 2 21.16 74.31 25.23
C GLY A 2 21.13 72.78 25.19
N LEU A 3 22.33 72.17 25.04
CA LEU A 3 22.72 70.81 25.45
C LEU A 3 22.07 69.62 24.67
N ALA A 4 22.74 68.53 24.29
CA ALA A 4 24.12 68.02 24.35
C ALA A 4 24.15 66.79 23.39
N LYS A 5 25.13 66.58 22.49
CA LYS A 5 26.47 65.95 22.71
C LYS A 5 26.30 64.52 23.28
N LEU A 6 26.80 63.41 22.69
CA LEU A 6 28.15 63.06 22.22
C LEU A 6 28.09 61.65 21.56
N SER A 7 28.75 61.39 20.42
CA SER A 7 30.08 60.72 20.26
C SER A 7 30.15 59.27 20.78
N ARG A 8 30.92 58.30 20.26
CA ARG A 8 31.96 58.16 19.22
C ARG A 8 32.22 56.64 19.13
N ASN A 9 32.30 56.06 17.93
CA ASN A 9 33.52 55.59 17.24
C ASN A 9 34.26 54.34 17.76
N HIS A 10 34.51 53.46 16.77
CA HIS A 10 35.73 52.66 16.47
C HIS A 10 36.10 51.39 17.24
N GLY A 11 36.64 50.43 16.45
CA GLY A 11 37.50 49.31 16.87
C GLY A 11 36.92 47.94 16.53
N GLU A 12 37.17 47.35 15.35
CA GLU A 12 38.34 46.54 14.95
C GLU A 12 38.19 45.01 15.14
N ARG A 13 38.16 44.34 13.97
CA ARG A 13 38.85 43.10 13.54
C ARG A 13 39.14 41.98 14.57
N GLY A 14 38.65 40.77 14.26
CA GLY A 14 39.16 39.50 14.76
C GLY A 14 38.55 38.31 14.01
N GLN A 15 39.37 37.63 13.20
CA GLN A 15 39.11 36.27 12.69
C GLN A 15 39.30 35.28 13.84
N GLU A 16 38.51 34.20 13.89
CA GLU A 16 39.02 32.85 14.17
C GLU A 16 37.98 31.76 13.86
N HIS A 17 38.50 30.63 13.39
CA HIS A 17 37.78 29.49 12.84
C HIS A 17 37.17 28.60 13.94
N SER A 18 35.97 28.06 13.71
CA SER A 18 35.66 26.68 14.14
C SER A 18 34.45 26.10 13.42
N SER A 19 34.76 25.13 12.57
CA SER A 19 33.96 23.99 12.17
C SER A 19 33.13 23.40 13.31
N VAL A 20 31.91 22.91 13.03
CA VAL A 20 31.41 21.59 13.44
C VAL A 20 30.04 21.30 12.78
N ALA A 21 30.01 20.15 12.09
CA ALA A 21 28.88 19.26 11.77
C ALA A 21 27.61 19.85 11.13
N THR A 22 27.58 19.77 9.80
CA THR A 22 26.37 19.69 8.99
C THR A 22 25.55 18.48 9.45
N THR A 23 24.44 18.72 10.15
CA THR A 23 23.42 17.69 10.41
C THR A 23 22.74 17.37 9.09
N THR A 24 23.25 16.36 8.38
CA THR A 24 22.50 15.71 7.29
C THR A 24 21.31 15.00 7.90
N SER A 25 20.23 15.77 8.12
CA SER A 25 18.89 15.24 8.32
C SER A 25 18.55 14.43 7.07
N VAL A 26 18.72 13.11 7.17
CA VAL A 26 18.24 12.15 6.18
C VAL A 26 16.73 12.28 6.16
N ARG A 27 16.24 13.16 5.28
CA ARG A 27 14.82 13.29 5.02
C ARG A 27 14.29 11.93 4.58
N PRO A 28 13.14 11.48 5.08
CA PRO A 28 12.51 10.27 4.59
C PRO A 28 12.34 10.42 3.08
N ARG A 29 12.80 9.39 2.36
CA ARG A 29 12.82 9.30 0.90
C ARG A 29 11.40 9.58 0.42
N LYS A 30 11.15 10.81 -0.05
CA LYS A 30 9.88 11.20 -0.67
C LYS A 30 9.66 10.23 -1.82
N THR A 31 8.72 9.32 -1.64
CA THR A 31 8.25 8.44 -2.70
C THR A 31 7.79 9.34 -3.83
N SER A 32 8.45 9.18 -4.98
CA SER A 32 8.18 9.95 -6.19
C SER A 32 6.68 9.90 -6.47
N LYS A 33 6.04 11.08 -6.58
CA LYS A 33 4.62 11.31 -6.89
C LYS A 33 4.24 10.87 -8.32
N ARG A 34 4.78 9.75 -8.82
CA ARG A 34 4.63 9.30 -10.21
C ARG A 34 4.31 7.82 -10.37
N ASP A 35 3.70 7.17 -9.37
CA ASP A 35 3.14 5.81 -9.51
C ASP A 35 1.70 5.70 -8.96
N THR A 36 0.88 6.72 -9.22
CA THR A 36 -0.53 6.76 -8.77
C THR A 36 -1.49 5.95 -9.64
N ARG A 37 -1.03 4.93 -10.39
CA ARG A 37 -1.87 4.18 -11.35
C ARG A 37 -1.79 2.66 -11.31
N ARG A 38 -1.16 2.04 -10.31
CA ARG A 38 -1.41 0.62 -9.97
C ARG A 38 -2.16 0.54 -8.64
N GLY A 39 -3.38 1.10 -8.61
CA GLY A 39 -4.24 0.98 -7.43
C GLY A 39 -4.65 -0.48 -7.25
N GLY A 40 -4.28 -1.07 -6.11
CA GLY A 40 -4.72 -2.41 -5.72
C GLY A 40 -6.23 -2.45 -5.46
N TYR A 41 -6.80 -3.66 -5.48
CA TYR A 41 -8.21 -3.91 -5.23
C TYR A 41 -8.38 -4.63 -3.91
N VAL A 42 -9.37 -4.23 -3.11
CA VAL A 42 -9.81 -5.03 -1.97
C VAL A 42 -10.74 -6.12 -2.49
N LEU A 43 -10.38 -7.38 -2.25
CA LEU A 43 -11.19 -8.54 -2.60
C LEU A 43 -12.14 -8.89 -1.45
N LYS A 44 -13.37 -9.31 -1.77
CA LYS A 44 -14.40 -9.65 -0.75
C LYS A 44 -15.10 -10.96 -1.09
N GLY A 45 -15.29 -11.83 -0.10
CA GLY A 45 -16.04 -13.08 -0.24
C GLY A 45 -15.29 -14.21 -0.94
N PHE A 46 -13.95 -14.17 -0.96
CA PHE A 46 -13.11 -15.26 -1.47
C PHE A 46 -12.66 -16.15 -0.31
N GLU A 47 -12.63 -17.46 -0.55
CA GLU A 47 -12.14 -18.47 0.42
C GLU A 47 -10.63 -18.69 0.30
N ILE A 48 -9.87 -17.61 0.23
CA ILE A 48 -8.40 -17.64 0.31
C ILE A 48 -8.01 -16.84 1.57
N PRO A 49 -7.30 -17.44 2.54
CA PRO A 49 -7.01 -16.82 3.84
C PRO A 49 -6.41 -15.42 3.72
N ILE A 50 -5.39 -15.24 2.87
CA ILE A 50 -4.75 -13.92 2.71
C ILE A 50 -5.71 -12.83 2.21
N LEU A 51 -6.76 -13.19 1.46
CA LEU A 51 -7.76 -12.23 0.97
C LEU A 51 -8.74 -11.78 2.05
N LYS A 52 -8.89 -12.54 3.15
CA LYS A 52 -9.74 -12.18 4.29
C LYS A 52 -9.17 -10.99 5.07
N THR A 53 -7.87 -10.71 4.96
CA THR A 53 -7.19 -9.57 5.61
C THR A 53 -7.61 -8.21 5.03
N ARG A 54 -8.35 -8.18 3.91
CA ARG A 54 -8.78 -6.97 3.20
C ARG A 54 -7.65 -6.05 2.75
N ARG A 55 -6.40 -6.55 2.73
CA ARG A 55 -5.27 -5.83 2.13
C ARG A 55 -5.49 -5.67 0.61
N PRO A 56 -5.13 -4.52 0.02
CA PRO A 56 -5.25 -4.33 -1.42
C PRO A 56 -4.35 -5.28 -2.22
N ILE A 57 -4.92 -5.96 -3.21
CA ILE A 57 -4.21 -6.85 -4.14
C ILE A 57 -3.96 -6.12 -5.46
N SER A 58 -2.71 -6.10 -5.89
CA SER A 58 -2.32 -5.47 -7.15
C SER A 58 -2.26 -6.51 -8.25
N PHE A 59 -3.15 -6.41 -9.24
CA PHE A 59 -3.11 -7.27 -10.42
C PHE A 59 -2.06 -6.77 -11.41
N VAL A 60 -1.34 -7.72 -12.02
CA VAL A 60 -0.33 -7.42 -13.05
C VAL A 60 -0.99 -6.74 -14.25
N ARG A 61 -2.16 -7.24 -14.67
CA ARG A 61 -3.03 -6.60 -15.66
C ARG A 61 -4.25 -6.02 -14.97
N ARG A 62 -4.63 -4.80 -15.38
CA ARG A 62 -5.83 -4.15 -14.84
C ARG A 62 -7.07 -5.03 -15.06
N LEU A 63 -7.91 -5.11 -14.04
CA LEU A 63 -9.19 -5.80 -14.14
C LEU A 63 -10.17 -5.01 -14.99
N SER A 64 -11.05 -5.73 -15.69
CA SER A 64 -12.20 -5.12 -16.36
C SER A 64 -13.11 -4.45 -15.34
N LYS A 65 -13.71 -3.31 -15.72
CA LYS A 65 -14.72 -2.61 -14.90
C LYS A 65 -15.93 -3.51 -14.60
N SER A 66 -16.21 -4.50 -15.45
CA SER A 66 -17.27 -5.50 -15.23
C SER A 66 -17.01 -6.49 -14.09
N ARG A 67 -15.89 -6.36 -13.37
CA ARG A 67 -15.55 -7.17 -12.18
C ARG A 67 -15.45 -6.35 -10.90
N VAL A 68 -15.58 -5.02 -11.01
CA VAL A 68 -15.29 -4.07 -9.95
C VAL A 68 -16.58 -3.36 -9.57
N CYS A 69 -16.97 -3.44 -8.30
CA CYS A 69 -18.18 -2.79 -7.81
C CYS A 69 -18.15 -1.29 -8.12
N VAL A 70 -19.18 -0.79 -8.81
CA VAL A 70 -19.25 0.61 -9.25
C VAL A 70 -19.32 1.60 -8.08
N LEU A 71 -19.79 1.14 -6.92
CA LEU A 71 -19.94 1.94 -5.70
C LEU A 71 -18.69 1.92 -4.83
N CYS A 72 -18.34 0.76 -4.26
CA CYS A 72 -17.23 0.67 -3.30
C CYS A 72 -15.87 0.33 -3.92
N ARG A 73 -15.81 0.08 -5.24
CA ARG A 73 -14.59 -0.26 -5.99
C ARG A 73 -13.85 -1.53 -5.53
N ALA A 74 -14.42 -2.28 -4.60
CA ALA A 74 -13.97 -3.62 -4.26
C ALA A 74 -14.30 -4.61 -5.39
N VAL A 75 -13.55 -5.70 -5.42
CA VAL A 75 -13.78 -6.85 -6.31
C VAL A 75 -14.43 -7.94 -5.46
N PRO A 76 -15.76 -8.12 -5.50
CA PRO A 76 -16.39 -9.21 -4.78
C PRO A 76 -16.27 -10.52 -5.57
N SER A 77 -16.30 -11.64 -4.86
CA SER A 77 -16.34 -12.99 -5.45
C SER A 77 -17.59 -13.23 -6.27
N ARG A 78 -18.70 -12.56 -5.93
CA ARG A 78 -19.93 -12.51 -6.71
C ARG A 78 -20.33 -11.08 -6.96
N VAL A 79 -20.63 -10.75 -8.22
CA VAL A 79 -21.18 -9.46 -8.60
C VAL A 79 -22.61 -9.61 -9.09
N ILE A 80 -23.37 -8.55 -8.93
CA ILE A 80 -24.68 -8.38 -9.56
C ILE A 80 -24.47 -7.50 -10.78
N GLU A 81 -24.77 -8.04 -11.96
CA GLU A 81 -24.80 -7.29 -13.20
C GLU A 81 -26.18 -6.63 -13.35
N LEU A 82 -26.17 -5.31 -13.49
CA LEU A 82 -27.36 -4.49 -13.70
C LEU A 82 -27.76 -4.50 -15.18
N SER A 83 -29.00 -4.10 -15.48
CA SER A 83 -29.51 -3.95 -16.85
C SER A 83 -28.62 -3.07 -17.74
N CYS A 84 -27.99 -2.04 -17.16
CA CYS A 84 -27.04 -1.15 -17.83
C CYS A 84 -25.59 -1.67 -17.89
N LYS A 85 -25.34 -2.95 -17.58
CA LYS A 85 -24.02 -3.63 -17.58
C LYS A 85 -23.02 -3.16 -16.52
N HIS A 86 -23.39 -2.19 -15.68
CA HIS A 86 -22.64 -1.89 -14.46
C HIS A 86 -22.76 -3.04 -13.47
N VAL A 87 -21.73 -3.23 -12.65
CA VAL A 87 -21.72 -4.29 -11.63
C VAL A 87 -21.65 -3.71 -10.22
N ALA A 88 -22.36 -4.34 -9.29
CA ALA A 88 -22.37 -3.99 -7.87
C ALA A 88 -22.13 -5.25 -7.00
N CYS A 89 -21.58 -5.07 -5.80
CA CYS A 89 -21.62 -6.12 -4.79
C CYS A 89 -22.99 -6.11 -4.09
N TYR A 90 -23.42 -7.27 -3.58
CA TYR A 90 -24.71 -7.41 -2.90
C TYR A 90 -24.91 -6.35 -1.81
N GLY A 91 -23.94 -6.17 -0.92
CA GLY A 91 -24.06 -5.18 0.16
C GLY A 91 -24.19 -3.73 -0.31
N CYS A 92 -23.65 -3.38 -1.48
CA CYS A 92 -23.84 -2.04 -2.05
C CYS A 92 -25.19 -1.91 -2.76
N LEU A 93 -25.66 -2.94 -3.46
CA LEU A 93 -26.95 -2.92 -4.13
C LEU A 93 -28.13 -2.85 -3.13
N SER A 94 -28.03 -3.58 -2.01
CA SER A 94 -29.04 -3.49 -0.96
C SER A 94 -29.19 -2.07 -0.37
N LEU A 95 -28.15 -1.24 -0.46
CA LEU A 95 -28.19 0.16 -0.04
C LEU A 95 -28.75 1.09 -1.12
N THR A 96 -28.50 0.82 -2.41
CA THR A 96 -29.04 1.64 -3.50
C THR A 96 -30.55 1.50 -3.61
N PHE A 97 -31.09 0.30 -3.40
CA PHE A 97 -32.54 0.07 -3.35
C PHE A 97 -33.26 0.98 -2.33
N ARG A 98 -32.52 1.53 -1.36
CA ARG A 98 -33.04 2.43 -0.33
C ARG A 98 -32.83 3.92 -0.64
N ARG A 99 -31.97 4.29 -1.61
CA ARG A 99 -31.50 5.67 -1.79
C ARG A 99 -31.73 6.25 -3.18
N ASP A 100 -31.49 5.46 -4.23
CA ASP A 100 -31.42 5.98 -5.58
C ASP A 100 -32.71 5.64 -6.33
N LYS A 101 -33.61 6.63 -6.43
CA LYS A 101 -34.90 6.50 -7.11
C LYS A 101 -35.03 7.52 -8.24
N ASP A 102 -35.73 7.14 -9.31
CA ASP A 102 -36.15 8.10 -10.34
C ASP A 102 -37.30 9.00 -9.84
N LYS A 103 -37.75 9.93 -10.68
CA LYS A 103 -38.88 10.82 -10.38
C LYS A 103 -40.21 10.09 -10.12
N ARG A 104 -40.31 8.82 -10.51
CA ARG A 104 -41.48 7.96 -10.35
C ARG A 104 -41.33 7.02 -9.14
N GLY A 105 -40.22 7.09 -8.40
CA GLY A 105 -39.95 6.23 -7.25
C GLY A 105 -39.35 4.86 -7.58
N ASN A 106 -38.95 4.62 -8.82
CA ASN A 106 -38.34 3.34 -9.25
C ASN A 106 -36.85 3.30 -8.94
N ASP A 107 -36.34 2.11 -8.64
CA ASP A 107 -34.91 1.89 -8.46
C ASP A 107 -34.10 2.17 -9.72
N VAL A 108 -33.02 2.91 -9.56
CA VAL A 108 -32.09 3.23 -10.65
C VAL A 108 -30.67 2.80 -10.36
N CYS A 109 -29.90 2.58 -11.41
CA CYS A 109 -28.46 2.40 -11.26
C CYS A 109 -27.84 3.68 -10.69
N PRO A 110 -27.01 3.58 -9.64
CA PRO A 110 -26.38 4.76 -9.01
C PRO A 110 -25.31 5.43 -9.89
N LYS A 111 -24.99 4.85 -11.05
CA LYS A 111 -23.90 5.33 -11.91
C LYS A 111 -24.40 6.18 -13.08
N ASP A 112 -25.47 5.74 -13.73
CA ASP A 112 -26.03 6.35 -14.94
C ASP A 112 -27.54 6.62 -14.84
N CYS A 113 -28.13 6.37 -13.67
CA CYS A 113 -29.56 6.57 -13.37
C CYS A 113 -30.50 5.81 -14.30
N VAL A 114 -30.02 4.75 -14.96
CA VAL A 114 -30.87 3.86 -15.78
C VAL A 114 -31.77 3.04 -14.85
N PRO A 115 -33.08 2.94 -15.10
CA PRO A 115 -33.98 2.11 -14.32
C PRO A 115 -33.52 0.66 -14.24
N LEU A 116 -33.56 0.10 -13.04
CA LEU A 116 -33.32 -1.32 -12.81
C LEU A 116 -34.61 -2.07 -13.17
N VAL A 117 -34.73 -2.46 -14.44
CA VAL A 117 -35.93 -3.14 -14.96
C VAL A 117 -35.85 -4.64 -14.66
N GLY A 118 -36.83 -5.13 -13.89
CA GLY A 118 -37.08 -6.55 -13.66
C GLY A 118 -36.23 -7.18 -12.57
N GLU A 119 -36.79 -8.16 -11.87
CA GLU A 119 -36.14 -9.00 -10.84
C GLU A 119 -34.96 -9.85 -11.37
N ASN A 120 -34.55 -9.65 -12.63
CA ASN A 120 -33.47 -10.38 -13.29
C ASN A 120 -32.09 -9.82 -12.89
N VAL A 121 -31.76 -9.98 -11.61
CA VAL A 121 -30.42 -9.76 -11.10
C VAL A 121 -29.54 -10.91 -11.58
N ASN A 122 -28.73 -10.68 -12.62
CA ASN A 122 -27.75 -11.68 -13.04
C ASN A 122 -26.58 -11.69 -12.04
N VAL A 123 -26.52 -12.74 -11.22
CA VAL A 123 -25.42 -12.96 -10.29
C VAL A 123 -24.29 -13.67 -11.03
N VAL A 124 -23.18 -12.98 -11.21
CA VAL A 124 -21.99 -13.52 -11.89
C VAL A 124 -20.94 -13.89 -10.85
N ASP A 125 -20.48 -15.14 -10.92
CA ASP A 125 -19.35 -15.61 -10.13
C ASP A 125 -18.02 -15.11 -10.75
N ASN A 126 -17.27 -14.33 -9.99
CA ASN A 126 -15.97 -13.80 -10.39
C ASN A 126 -14.81 -14.74 -10.02
N THR A 127 -15.01 -15.74 -9.16
CA THR A 127 -13.93 -16.57 -8.62
C THR A 127 -13.12 -17.25 -9.73
N GLN A 128 -13.79 -18.01 -10.59
CA GLN A 128 -13.16 -18.72 -11.71
C GLN A 128 -12.41 -17.78 -12.66
N HIS A 129 -12.92 -16.58 -12.88
CA HIS A 129 -12.29 -15.60 -13.76
C HIS A 129 -11.07 -14.90 -13.14
N LEU A 130 -10.96 -14.91 -11.81
CA LEU A 130 -9.93 -14.18 -11.07
C LEU A 130 -8.79 -15.07 -10.57
N PHE A 131 -9.04 -16.35 -10.27
CA PHE A 131 -8.02 -17.28 -9.76
C PHE A 131 -6.80 -17.39 -10.67
N GLY A 132 -6.99 -17.53 -11.98
CA GLY A 132 -5.89 -17.57 -12.95
C GLY A 132 -5.26 -16.20 -13.29
N LYS A 133 -5.66 -15.09 -12.64
CA LYS A 133 -5.08 -13.78 -12.91
C LYS A 133 -3.78 -13.60 -12.13
N MET A 134 -2.76 -13.10 -12.82
CA MET A 134 -1.48 -12.75 -12.22
C MET A 134 -1.61 -11.54 -11.29
N VAL A 135 -1.05 -11.66 -10.10
CA VAL A 135 -0.99 -10.63 -9.05
C VAL A 135 0.45 -10.45 -8.57
N PHE A 136 0.75 -9.25 -8.08
CA PHE A 136 1.97 -9.00 -7.33
C PHE A 136 1.81 -9.49 -5.89
N CYS A 137 2.90 -9.98 -5.30
CA CYS A 137 2.97 -10.23 -3.86
C CYS A 137 2.52 -8.98 -3.08
N ILE A 138 1.73 -9.17 -2.00
CA ILE A 138 1.30 -8.07 -1.13
C ILE A 138 2.47 -7.39 -0.41
N ASN A 139 3.61 -8.07 -0.31
CA ASN A 139 4.86 -7.57 0.26
C ASN A 139 5.77 -6.95 -0.82
N ALA A 140 5.28 -6.71 -2.05
CA ALA A 140 5.99 -5.93 -3.06
C ALA A 140 6.47 -4.54 -2.59
N PRO A 141 5.72 -3.79 -1.73
CA PRO A 141 6.23 -2.56 -1.12
C PRO A 141 7.50 -2.75 -0.28
N PHE A 142 7.71 -3.95 0.27
CA PHE A 142 8.91 -4.34 1.03
C PHE A 142 10.00 -4.96 0.15
N GLY A 143 9.79 -5.02 -1.17
CA GLY A 143 10.80 -5.44 -2.14
C GLY A 143 10.57 -6.82 -2.78
N CYS A 144 9.49 -7.54 -2.45
CA CYS A 144 9.21 -8.82 -3.10
C CYS A 144 8.93 -8.63 -4.61
N PRO A 145 9.73 -9.23 -5.51
CA PRO A 145 9.50 -9.13 -6.95
C PRO A 145 8.50 -10.16 -7.48
N HIS A 146 8.04 -11.09 -6.63
CA HIS A 146 7.28 -12.26 -7.04
C HIS A 146 5.90 -11.90 -7.61
N GLN A 147 5.53 -12.59 -8.68
CA GLN A 147 4.22 -12.56 -9.29
C GLN A 147 3.72 -13.99 -9.41
N CYS A 148 2.50 -14.24 -8.97
CA CYS A 148 1.86 -15.55 -8.99
C CYS A 148 0.39 -15.40 -9.38
N THR A 149 -0.32 -16.51 -9.55
CA THR A 149 -1.78 -16.44 -9.73
C THR A 149 -2.45 -16.01 -8.42
N LEU A 150 -3.67 -15.47 -8.50
CA LEU A 150 -4.41 -15.11 -7.29
C LEU A 150 -4.65 -16.31 -6.37
N GLN A 151 -4.81 -17.50 -6.96
CA GLN A 151 -5.01 -18.75 -6.22
C GLN A 151 -3.76 -19.18 -5.44
N ASP A 152 -2.58 -18.99 -6.02
CA ASP A 152 -1.30 -19.39 -5.41
C ASP A 152 -0.73 -18.35 -4.44
N LEU A 153 -1.38 -17.18 -4.34
CA LEU A 153 -0.88 -16.07 -3.53
C LEU A 153 -0.73 -16.46 -2.05
N ASP A 154 -1.66 -17.21 -1.49
CA ASP A 154 -1.63 -17.61 -0.07
C ASP A 154 -0.39 -18.48 0.24
N ALA A 155 -0.14 -19.48 -0.60
CA ALA A 155 1.03 -20.35 -0.50
C ALA A 155 2.34 -19.58 -0.66
N HIS A 156 2.39 -18.59 -1.56
CA HIS A 156 3.57 -17.73 -1.66
C HIS A 156 3.78 -16.90 -0.38
N ILE A 157 2.72 -16.37 0.23
CA ILE A 157 2.85 -15.50 1.41
C ILE A 157 3.38 -16.27 2.62
N SER A 158 3.01 -17.54 2.82
CA SER A 158 3.54 -18.34 3.93
C SER A 158 5.06 -18.56 3.88
N GLU A 159 5.69 -18.33 2.73
CA GLU A 159 7.13 -18.54 2.50
C GLU A 159 7.85 -17.25 2.07
N CYS A 160 7.18 -16.09 2.19
CA CYS A 160 7.69 -14.85 1.64
C CYS A 160 8.77 -14.23 2.53
N PHE A 161 10.03 -14.29 2.09
CA PHE A 161 11.18 -13.66 2.78
C PHE A 161 11.13 -12.13 2.90
N PHE A 162 10.15 -11.49 2.26
CA PHE A 162 9.90 -10.05 2.35
C PHE A 162 8.73 -9.71 3.28
N GLU A 163 8.18 -10.69 3.99
CA GLU A 163 7.20 -10.44 5.04
C GLU A 163 7.78 -9.49 6.09
N PRO A 164 7.11 -8.37 6.38
CA PRO A 164 7.58 -7.41 7.37
C PRO A 164 7.33 -7.92 8.80
N PHE A 165 8.32 -7.71 9.66
CA PHE A 165 8.19 -7.90 11.11
C PHE A 165 8.59 -6.62 11.84
N PRO A 166 7.85 -6.22 12.88
CA PRO A 166 8.19 -5.04 13.66
C PRO A 166 9.49 -5.29 14.44
N CYS A 167 10.46 -4.39 14.30
CA CYS A 167 11.69 -4.44 15.06
C CYS A 167 11.41 -4.18 16.55
N THR A 168 11.91 -5.04 17.44
CA THR A 168 11.72 -4.92 18.89
C THR A 168 12.36 -3.68 19.53
N PHE A 169 13.23 -2.97 18.80
CA PHE A 169 13.95 -1.79 19.31
C PHE A 169 13.42 -0.47 18.73
N CYS A 170 13.06 -0.45 17.44
CA CYS A 170 12.63 0.77 16.76
C CYS A 170 11.22 0.71 16.17
N GLU A 171 10.52 -0.42 16.34
CA GLU A 171 9.14 -0.68 15.90
C GLU A 171 8.88 -0.55 14.39
N ASN A 172 9.91 -0.25 13.60
CA ASN A 172 9.80 -0.23 12.15
C ASN A 172 9.58 -1.64 11.61
N ASP A 173 8.72 -1.74 10.58
CA ASP A 173 8.49 -2.95 9.82
C ASP A 173 9.68 -3.26 8.91
N ILE A 174 10.40 -4.35 9.22
CA ILE A 174 11.59 -4.78 8.49
C ILE A 174 11.31 -6.13 7.83
N PRO A 175 11.57 -6.30 6.53
CA PRO A 175 11.38 -7.60 5.87
C PRO A 175 12.32 -8.66 6.48
N VAL A 176 11.85 -9.92 6.57
CA VAL A 176 12.64 -11.05 7.14
C VAL A 176 14.06 -11.10 6.60
N CYS A 177 14.24 -10.92 5.28
CA CYS A 177 15.54 -10.99 4.64
C CYS A 177 16.53 -9.89 5.07
N GLU A 178 16.04 -8.73 5.54
CA GLU A 178 16.88 -7.62 6.01
C GLU A 178 16.95 -7.55 7.55
N TYR A 179 16.15 -8.35 8.27
CA TYR A 179 15.98 -8.25 9.72
C TYR A 179 17.30 -8.39 10.49
N GLN A 180 18.12 -9.38 10.17
CA GLN A 180 19.42 -9.59 10.83
C GLN A 180 20.42 -8.46 10.57
N GLN A 181 20.44 -7.93 9.35
CA GLN A 181 21.28 -6.79 9.01
C GLN A 181 20.79 -5.52 9.74
N HIS A 182 19.47 -5.31 9.77
CA HIS A 182 18.85 -4.22 10.50
C HIS A 182 19.19 -4.27 11.98
N LEU A 183 19.08 -5.43 12.65
CA LEU A 183 19.39 -5.54 14.08
C LEU A 183 20.83 -5.11 14.42
N ARG A 184 21.80 -5.40 13.54
CA ARG A 184 23.20 -4.95 13.73
C ARG A 184 23.38 -3.44 13.59
N GLN A 185 22.49 -2.79 12.85
CA GLN A 185 22.58 -1.36 12.50
C GLN A 185 21.43 -0.54 13.09
N CYS A 186 20.61 -1.15 13.96
CA CYS A 186 19.40 -0.54 14.46
C CYS A 186 19.77 0.63 15.38
N PRO A 187 19.36 1.88 15.06
CA PRO A 187 19.76 3.05 15.84
C PRO A 187 19.28 3.02 17.29
N GLN A 188 18.21 2.27 17.57
CA GLN A 188 17.60 2.14 18.90
C GLN A 188 18.11 0.90 19.65
N ARG A 189 18.92 0.04 19.03
CA ARG A 189 19.54 -1.09 19.71
C ARG A 189 20.81 -0.60 20.40
N ARG A 190 20.83 -0.64 21.73
CA ARG A 190 22.04 -0.34 22.51
C ARG A 190 23.17 -1.31 22.10
N PRO A 191 24.42 -0.84 21.91
CA PRO A 191 25.55 -1.74 21.71
C PRO A 191 25.66 -2.69 22.90
N LEU A 192 25.68 -3.99 22.64
CA LEU A 192 26.24 -4.95 23.60
C LEU A 192 27.74 -4.67 23.62
N LEU A 193 28.31 -4.51 24.82
CA LEU A 193 29.75 -4.33 25.00
C LEU A 193 30.49 -5.46 24.26
N ASP A 194 31.51 -5.08 23.49
CA ASP A 194 32.25 -5.94 22.57
C ASP A 194 32.78 -7.20 23.28
N SER A 195 32.27 -8.38 22.92
CA SER A 195 32.91 -9.66 23.32
C SER A 195 32.75 -10.80 22.32
N ASP A 196 31.77 -10.80 21.41
CA ASP A 196 31.59 -11.91 20.46
C ASP A 196 31.42 -11.43 19.01
N ARG A 197 32.54 -11.19 18.32
CA ARG A 197 32.57 -11.05 16.86
C ARG A 197 32.60 -12.44 16.22
N GLY A 198 31.42 -12.96 15.91
CA GLY A 198 31.24 -14.04 14.94
C GLY A 198 30.67 -13.47 13.65
N ASP A 199 31.51 -13.31 12.62
CA ASP A 199 31.09 -12.88 11.29
C ASP A 199 30.26 -13.96 10.60
N ALA A 200 28.93 -13.85 10.70
CA ALA A 200 28.01 -14.58 9.83
C ALA A 200 27.47 -13.63 8.75
N ALA A 201 27.96 -13.81 7.53
CA ALA A 201 27.37 -13.22 6.33
C ALA A 201 25.95 -13.80 6.15
N GLY A 202 24.94 -13.05 6.58
CA GLY A 202 23.54 -13.40 6.33
C GLY A 202 23.23 -13.41 4.83
N PRO A 203 22.30 -14.27 4.36
CA PRO A 203 21.95 -14.35 2.96
C PRO A 203 21.39 -13.01 2.46
N SER A 204 22.10 -12.38 1.53
CA SER A 204 21.64 -11.17 0.84
C SER A 204 20.56 -11.56 -0.16
N CYS A 205 19.36 -10.97 -0.01
CA CYS A 205 18.31 -11.09 -1.00
C CYS A 205 18.68 -10.23 -2.23
N GLN A 206 19.52 -10.77 -3.09
CA GLN A 206 19.89 -10.10 -4.33
C GLN A 206 18.65 -9.99 -5.22
N LYS A 207 18.32 -8.76 -5.63
CA LYS A 207 17.34 -8.45 -6.66
C LYS A 207 17.77 -9.11 -7.97
N ARG A 208 17.35 -10.37 -8.20
CA ARG A 208 17.46 -10.99 -9.52
C ARG A 208 16.56 -10.18 -10.47
N ARG A 209 17.18 -9.41 -11.35
CA ARG A 209 16.53 -8.87 -12.54
C ARG A 209 16.10 -10.07 -13.39
N VAL A 210 14.79 -10.24 -13.57
CA VAL A 210 14.26 -11.16 -14.57
C VAL A 210 14.48 -10.49 -15.93
N ALA A 211 15.22 -11.16 -16.81
CA ALA A 211 15.42 -10.79 -18.21
C ALA A 211 14.13 -11.00 -19.02
#